data_AF-A0AA34SCR1-F1
#
_entry.id   AF-A0AA34SCR1-F1
#
_cell.length_a   1.000
_cell.length_b   1.000
_cell.length_c   1.000
_cell.angle_alpha   90.00
_cell.angle_beta   90.00
_cell.angle_gamma   90.00
#
_symmetry.space_group_name_H-M   'P 1'
#
loop_
_entity.id
_entity.type
_entity.pdbx_description
1 polymer ?
#
loop_
_entity_poly.entity_id
_entity_poly.type
_entity_poly.pdbx_seq_one_letter_code
_entity_poly.pdbx_strand_id
1 'polypeptide(L)'
;MTLKIRDGHIYADNGEWLKKIDCPKAARLVDMQVVSDETFQCSLCDHVIHNTDFMSENDIVALLKGDPQACLKISILNPIFEVQT
;
A
#
# COMPACT_ATOMS: atom_id res chain seq x y z
N MET A 1 8.23 -11.85 -9.69
CA MET A 1 6.94 -12.13 -9.04
C MET A 1 6.33 -10.76 -8.77
N THR A 2 5.01 -10.61 -8.88
CA THR A 2 4.33 -9.30 -8.85
C THR A 2 3.06 -9.43 -8.00
N LEU A 3 2.78 -8.39 -7.22
CA LEU A 3 1.55 -8.25 -6.45
C LEU A 3 0.40 -7.94 -7.39
N LYS A 4 -0.72 -8.62 -7.23
CA LYS A 4 -1.90 -8.44 -8.08
C LYS A 4 -2.92 -7.56 -7.36
N ILE A 5 -3.40 -6.52 -8.04
CA ILE A 5 -4.50 -5.69 -7.54
C ILE A 5 -5.77 -6.07 -8.31
N ARG A 6 -6.79 -6.57 -7.60
CA ARG A 6 -8.10 -6.95 -8.15
C ARG A 6 -9.22 -6.36 -7.30
N ASP A 7 -10.12 -5.61 -7.89
CA ASP A 7 -11.27 -4.99 -7.19
C ASP A 7 -10.88 -4.25 -5.90
N GLY A 8 -9.76 -3.53 -5.93
CA GLY A 8 -9.24 -2.82 -4.75
C GLY A 8 -8.68 -3.74 -3.65
N HIS A 9 -8.36 -5.00 -3.95
CA HIS A 9 -7.67 -5.92 -3.05
C HIS A 9 -6.30 -6.27 -3.59
N ILE A 10 -5.33 -6.40 -2.70
CA ILE A 10 -3.95 -6.80 -2.99
C ILE A 10 -3.81 -8.30 -2.71
N TYR A 11 -3.29 -9.01 -3.69
CA TYR A 11 -2.94 -10.43 -3.60
C TYR A 11 -1.44 -10.60 -3.84
N ALA A 12 -0.84 -11.54 -3.12
CA ALA A 12 0.49 -12.02 -3.45
C ALA A 12 0.46 -12.81 -4.77
N ASP A 13 1.64 -13.05 -5.35
CA ASP A 13 1.79 -13.73 -6.63
C ASP A 13 1.14 -15.14 -6.64
N ASN A 14 1.21 -15.83 -5.49
CA ASN A 14 0.67 -17.15 -5.17
C ASN A 14 -0.87 -17.16 -4.99
N GLY A 15 -1.53 -16.00 -5.09
CA GLY A 15 -2.98 -15.85 -4.93
C GLY A 15 -3.44 -15.65 -3.48
N GLU A 16 -2.53 -15.56 -2.51
CA GLU A 16 -2.84 -15.23 -1.12
C GLU A 16 -3.37 -13.80 -1.03
N TRP A 17 -4.53 -13.63 -0.40
CA TRP A 17 -5.09 -12.32 -0.11
C TRP A 17 -4.28 -11.64 1.00
N LEU A 18 -3.80 -10.42 0.74
CA LEU A 18 -3.00 -9.67 1.71
C LEU A 18 -3.84 -8.60 2.41
N LYS A 19 -4.48 -7.72 1.64
CA LYS A 19 -5.21 -6.57 2.18
C LYS A 19 -6.18 -5.97 1.17
N LYS A 20 -7.24 -5.32 1.68
CA LYS A 20 -8.08 -4.39 0.90
C LYS A 20 -7.52 -2.97 0.92
N ILE A 21 -7.38 -2.35 -0.25
CA ILE A 21 -7.04 -0.94 -0.46
C ILE A 21 -8.27 -0.11 -0.09
N ASP A 22 -8.46 0.10 1.20
CA ASP A 22 -9.59 0.86 1.75
C ASP A 22 -9.07 1.85 2.79
N CYS A 23 -9.41 3.13 2.61
CA CYS A 23 -9.10 4.17 3.57
C CYS A 23 -10.43 4.67 4.17
N PRO A 24 -10.70 4.41 5.47
CA PRO A 24 -11.95 4.82 6.11
C PRO A 24 -12.21 6.33 6.07
N LYS A 25 -11.15 7.13 5.95
CA LYS A 25 -11.22 8.59 5.86
C LYS A 25 -11.23 9.11 4.42
N ALA A 26 -11.15 8.21 3.42
CA ALA A 26 -11.00 8.53 2.01
C ALA A 26 -9.92 9.60 1.77
N ALA A 27 -8.80 9.48 2.51
CA ALA A 27 -7.73 10.46 2.52
C ALA A 27 -7.16 10.65 1.10
N ARG A 28 -6.95 11.91 0.73
CA ARG A 28 -6.34 12.29 -0.55
C ARG A 28 -4.87 12.65 -0.32
N LEU A 29 -4.12 12.77 -1.41
CA LEU A 29 -2.71 13.20 -1.35
C LEU A 29 -2.53 14.53 -0.59
N VAL A 30 -3.50 15.45 -0.66
CA VAL A 30 -3.48 16.72 0.07
C VAL A 30 -3.55 16.57 1.59
N ASP A 31 -4.05 15.43 2.07
CA ASP A 31 -4.18 15.12 3.49
C ASP A 31 -2.93 14.40 4.04
N MET A 32 -1.92 14.16 3.18
CA MET A 32 -0.69 13.46 3.52
C MET A 32 0.44 14.47 3.71
N GLN A 33 1.06 14.45 4.88
CA GLN A 33 2.28 15.20 5.15
C GLN A 33 3.50 14.32 4.84
N VAL A 34 4.45 14.87 4.09
CA VAL A 34 5.71 14.19 3.81
C VAL A 34 6.56 14.21 5.09
N VAL A 35 6.85 13.02 5.63
CA VAL A 35 7.78 12.89 6.77
C VAL A 35 9.18 12.58 6.24
N SER A 36 9.26 11.72 5.23
CA SER A 36 10.47 11.42 4.46
C SER A 36 10.09 10.98 3.04
N ASP A 37 11.07 10.65 2.19
CA ASP A 37 10.80 10.10 0.86
C ASP A 37 10.07 8.72 0.95
N GLU A 38 10.34 7.98 2.02
CA GLU A 38 9.83 6.63 2.26
C GLU A 38 8.52 6.59 3.05
N THR A 39 8.21 7.62 3.84
CA THR A 39 7.03 7.66 4.71
C THR A 39 6.29 8.99 4.66
N PHE A 40 4.97 8.88 4.66
CA PHE A 40 4.06 10.00 4.81
C PHE A 40 3.25 9.82 6.09
N GLN A 41 2.73 10.90 6.64
CA GLN A 41 1.81 10.86 7.76
C GLN A 41 0.43 11.35 7.31
N CYS A 42 -0.60 10.54 7.57
CA CYS A 42 -1.96 10.93 7.27
C CYS A 42 -2.48 11.91 8.31
N SER A 43 -2.89 13.10 7.89
CA SER A 43 -3.43 14.13 8.80
C SER A 43 -4.83 13.77 9.35
N LEU A 44 -5.51 12.78 8.76
CA LEU A 44 -6.90 12.43 9.12
C LEU A 44 -7.02 11.25 10.09
N CYS A 45 -6.08 10.31 10.07
CA CYS A 45 -6.07 9.15 10.96
C CYS A 45 -4.78 9.02 11.76
N ASP A 46 -3.80 9.91 11.56
CA ASP A 46 -2.49 9.90 12.21
C ASP A 46 -1.69 8.61 11.99
N HIS A 47 -2.05 7.84 10.95
CA HIS A 47 -1.30 6.64 10.56
C HIS A 47 -0.13 7.01 9.65
N VAL A 48 0.97 6.28 9.83
CA VAL A 48 2.09 6.29 8.90
C VAL A 48 1.68 5.56 7.62
N ILE A 49 1.92 6.21 6.49
CA ILE A 49 1.71 5.69 5.16
C ILE A 49 3.08 5.33 4.60
N HIS A 50 3.28 4.05 4.32
CA HIS A 50 4.52 3.53 3.75
C HIS A 50 4.50 3.68 2.22
N ASN A 51 5.57 4.25 1.67
CA ASN A 51 5.71 4.42 0.24
C ASN A 51 6.22 3.12 -0.41
N THR A 52 5.36 2.46 -1.19
CA THR A 52 5.73 1.19 -1.82
C THR A 52 6.75 1.36 -2.94
N ASP A 53 7.01 2.59 -3.40
CA ASP A 53 8.03 2.87 -4.43
C ASP A 53 9.46 2.63 -3.93
N PHE A 54 9.66 2.63 -2.61
CA PHE A 54 10.96 2.37 -1.97
C PHE A 54 11.01 0.98 -1.31
N MET A 55 10.00 0.14 -1.53
CA MET A 55 9.90 -1.19 -0.91
C MET A 55 9.97 -2.27 -1.98
N SER A 56 10.58 -3.41 -1.65
CA SER A 56 10.46 -4.61 -2.49
C SER A 56 9.11 -5.30 -2.26
N GLU A 57 8.74 -6.19 -3.17
CA GLU A 57 7.55 -7.05 -3.02
C GLU A 57 7.56 -7.78 -1.67
N ASN A 58 8.69 -8.37 -1.29
CA ASN A 58 8.83 -9.10 -0.03
C ASN A 58 8.63 -8.21 1.19
N ASP A 59 9.10 -6.96 1.13
CA ASP A 59 8.93 -6.00 2.23
C ASP A 59 7.45 -5.64 2.40
N ILE A 60 6.73 -5.46 1.28
CA ILE A 60 5.28 -5.16 1.31
C ILE A 60 4.51 -6.35 1.88
N VAL A 61 4.83 -7.57 1.45
CA VAL A 61 4.20 -8.79 1.97
C VAL A 61 4.49 -8.96 3.47
N ALA A 62 5.74 -8.79 3.89
CA ALA A 62 6.12 -8.89 5.30
C ALA A 62 5.43 -7.82 6.15
N LEU A 63 5.36 -6.58 5.67
CA LEU A 63 4.65 -5.48 6.33
C LEU A 63 3.16 -5.81 6.48
N LEU A 64 2.48 -6.24 5.41
CA LEU A 64 1.06 -6.56 5.45
C LEU A 64 0.74 -7.80 6.31
N LYS A 65 1.66 -8.76 6.39
CA LYS A 65 1.52 -9.93 7.28
C LYS A 65 1.75 -9.58 8.74
N GLY A 66 2.67 -8.66 9.04
CA GLY A 66 2.92 -8.17 10.40
C GLY A 66 1.88 -7.17 10.88
N ASP A 67 1.43 -6.28 9.99
CA ASP A 67 0.42 -5.26 10.24
C ASP A 67 -0.57 -5.17 9.06
N PRO A 68 -1.69 -5.92 9.12
CA PRO A 68 -2.75 -5.85 8.13
C PRO A 68 -3.47 -4.49 8.07
N GLN A 69 -3.28 -3.61 9.05
CA GLN A 69 -3.87 -2.26 9.09
C GLN A 69 -2.92 -1.19 8.56
N ALA A 70 -1.67 -1.52 8.24
CA ALA A 70 -0.69 -0.61 7.66
C ALA A 70 -1.26 0.14 6.44
N CYS A 71 -0.98 1.44 6.36
CA CYS A 71 -1.37 2.26 5.23
C CYS A 71 -0.26 2.24 4.18
N LEU A 72 -0.64 2.03 2.92
CA LEU A 72 0.30 1.97 1.80
C LEU A 72 -0.02 3.06 0.79
N LYS A 73 1.01 3.75 0.31
CA LYS A 73 0.93 4.58 -0.89
C LYS A 73 1.34 3.71 -2.07
N ILE A 74 0.35 3.33 -2.88
CA ILE A 74 0.52 2.47 -4.04
C ILE A 74 0.60 3.33 -5.30
N SER A 75 1.65 3.11 -6.09
CA SER A 75 1.79 3.70 -7.41
C SER A 75 1.46 2.66 -8.46
N ILE A 76 0.42 2.88 -9.28
CA ILE A 76 0.03 1.95 -10.36
C ILE A 76 1.08 1.87 -11.49
N LEU A 77 2.03 2.80 -11.51
CA LEU A 77 3.16 2.81 -12.44
C LEU A 77 4.33 1.96 -11.93
N ASN A 78 4.27 1.51 -10.67
CA ASN A 78 5.29 0.66 -10.08
C ASN A 78 5.13 -0.78 -10.60
N PRO A 79 6.16 -1.37 -11.23
CA PRO A 79 6.08 -2.69 -11.85
C PRO A 79 5.85 -3.84 -10.86
N ILE A 80 5.99 -3.60 -9.56
CA ILE A 80 5.64 -4.56 -8.51
C ILE A 80 4.13 -4.84 -8.50
N PHE A 81 3.31 -3.87 -8.89
CA PHE A 81 1.85 -4.01 -8.90
C PHE A 81 1.31 -4.27 -10.30
N GLU A 82 0.64 -5.40 -10.46
CA GLU A 82 -0.12 -5.75 -11.64
C GLU A 82 -1.61 -5.47 -11.37
N VAL A 83 -2.13 -4.38 -11.94
CA VAL A 83 -3.55 -4.04 -11.84
C VAL A 83 -4.34 -4.88 -12.83
N GLN A 84 -5.22 -5.74 -12.32
CA GLN A 84 -6.09 -6.59 -13.13
C GLN A 84 -7.50 -6.00 -13.07
N THR A 85 -7.93 -5.43 -14.20
CA THR A 85 -9.29 -4.92 -14.46
C THR A 85 -10.24 -6.02 -14.90
#